data_AF-J9ERW9-F1
#
_entry.id   AF-J9ERW9-F1
#
_cell.length_a   1.000
_cell.length_b   1.000
_cell.length_c   1.000
_cell.angle_alpha   90.00
_cell.angle_beta   90.00
_cell.angle_gamma   90.00
#
_symmetry.space_group_name_H-M   'P 1'
#
loop_
_entity.id
_entity.type
_entity.pdbx_description
1 polymer ?
#
loop_
_entity_poly.entity_id
_entity_poly.type
_entity_poly.pdbx_seq_one_letter_code
_entity_poly.pdbx_strand_id
1 'polypeptide(L)'
;MNTYSLGHLYHLSRLHRVNFLTAGVRGLHDRAEILRHLDRLLKEDTAIDMMTEQQLHEQFYLRRLQYDGLSEEKMKCLLKNWVQHLTDPCLETSLFLHVPIFETALKSAAEDLKPIQKS
;
A
#
# COMPACT_ATOMS: atom_id res chain seq x y z
N MET A 1 -8.28 9.75 -11.63
CA MET A 1 -8.80 8.38 -11.84
C MET A 1 -9.63 8.22 -13.12
N ASN A 2 -10.42 9.21 -13.55
CA ASN A 2 -11.24 9.11 -14.79
C ASN A 2 -10.44 9.03 -16.10
N THR A 3 -9.12 9.26 -16.03
CA THR A 3 -8.18 9.18 -17.16
C THR A 3 -7.61 7.78 -17.36
N TYR A 4 -7.85 6.83 -16.43
CA TYR A 4 -7.33 5.47 -16.52
C TYR A 4 -8.19 4.60 -17.43
N SER A 5 -7.55 3.66 -18.14
CA SER A 5 -8.25 2.70 -18.97
C SER A 5 -9.12 1.76 -18.14
N LEU A 6 -10.15 1.17 -18.79
CA LEU A 6 -11.05 0.23 -18.11
C LEU A 6 -10.30 -0.97 -17.51
N GLY A 7 -9.32 -1.51 -18.24
CA GLY A 7 -8.47 -2.60 -17.76
C GLY A 7 -7.66 -2.21 -16.53
N HIS A 8 -7.10 -0.99 -16.52
CA HIS A 8 -6.37 -0.46 -15.36
C HIS A 8 -7.27 -0.38 -14.13
N LEU A 9 -8.46 0.20 -14.29
CA LEU A 9 -9.43 0.33 -13.19
C LEU A 9 -9.88 -1.04 -12.66
N TYR A 10 -10.12 -2.01 -13.55
CA TYR A 10 -10.45 -3.37 -13.17
C TYR A 10 -9.34 -4.03 -12.33
N HIS A 11 -8.07 -3.89 -12.73
CA HIS A 11 -6.94 -4.44 -11.98
C HIS A 11 -6.76 -3.77 -10.61
N LEU A 12 -6.91 -2.45 -10.53
CA LEU A 12 -6.91 -1.74 -9.24
C LEU A 12 -8.03 -2.22 -8.33
N SER A 13 -9.25 -2.37 -8.86
CA SER A 13 -10.39 -2.87 -8.08
C SER A 13 -10.14 -4.27 -7.53
N ARG A 14 -9.58 -5.17 -8.35
CA ARG A 14 -9.23 -6.52 -7.91
C ARG A 14 -8.17 -6.52 -6.81
N LEU A 15 -7.09 -5.75 -6.97
CA LEU A 15 -6.02 -5.64 -5.98
C LEU A 15 -6.55 -5.12 -4.64
N HIS A 16 -7.37 -4.07 -4.68
CA HIS A 16 -7.91 -3.43 -3.48
C HIS A 16 -9.15 -4.12 -2.91
N ARG A 17 -9.63 -5.19 -3.56
CA ARG A 17 -10.89 -5.89 -3.24
C ARG A 17 -12.10 -4.95 -3.23
N VAL A 18 -12.12 -3.98 -4.15
CA VAL A 18 -13.29 -3.14 -4.43
C VAL A 18 -14.11 -3.84 -5.50
N ASN A 19 -15.42 -3.99 -5.28
CA ASN A 19 -16.30 -4.57 -6.28
C ASN A 19 -16.46 -3.59 -7.46
N PHE A 20 -15.82 -3.92 -8.58
CA PHE A 20 -15.81 -3.05 -9.76
C PHE A 20 -17.21 -2.84 -10.35
N LEU A 21 -18.07 -3.86 -10.33
CA LEU A 21 -19.40 -3.81 -10.96
C LEU A 21 -20.37 -2.93 -10.17
N THR A 22 -20.27 -2.93 -8.84
CA THR A 22 -21.21 -2.19 -7.99
C THR A 22 -20.66 -0.84 -7.52
N ALA A 23 -19.36 -0.73 -7.28
CA ALA A 23 -18.74 0.47 -6.72
C ALA A 23 -17.94 1.28 -7.77
N GLY A 24 -17.44 0.63 -8.82
CA GLY A 24 -16.72 1.27 -9.92
C GLY A 24 -15.58 2.20 -9.48
N VAL A 25 -15.41 3.31 -10.20
CA VAL A 25 -14.37 4.32 -9.91
C VAL A 25 -14.60 5.00 -8.55
N ARG A 26 -15.85 5.20 -8.15
CA ARG A 26 -16.19 5.80 -6.86
C ARG A 26 -15.67 4.95 -5.70
N GLY A 27 -15.85 3.63 -5.76
CA GLY A 27 -15.33 2.72 -4.73
C GLY A 27 -13.80 2.73 -4.62
N LEU A 28 -13.10 2.91 -5.74
CA LEU A 28 -11.64 3.09 -5.73
C LEU A 28 -11.25 4.42 -5.08
N HIS A 29 -11.94 5.49 -5.40
CA HIS A 29 -11.73 6.79 -4.77
C HIS A 29 -11.97 6.72 -3.25
N ASP A 30 -13.09 6.16 -2.83
CA ASP A 30 -13.44 6.00 -1.41
C ASP A 30 -12.41 5.13 -0.70
N ARG A 31 -11.93 4.05 -1.34
CA ARG A 31 -10.86 3.21 -0.80
C ARG A 31 -9.58 4.01 -0.57
N ALA A 32 -9.19 4.84 -1.53
CA ALA A 32 -8.00 5.65 -1.45
C ALA A 32 -8.12 6.73 -0.36
N GLU A 33 -9.29 7.35 -0.22
CA GLU A 33 -9.59 8.30 0.84
C GLU A 33 -9.57 7.67 2.24
N ILE A 34 -10.08 6.45 2.40
CA ILE A 34 -9.98 5.69 3.66
C ILE A 34 -8.51 5.48 4.05
N LEU A 35 -7.66 5.07 3.09
CA LEU A 35 -6.24 4.88 3.34
C LEU A 35 -5.56 6.21 3.73
N ARG A 36 -5.88 7.29 3.01
CA ARG A 36 -5.37 8.64 3.31
C ARG A 36 -5.76 9.11 4.71
N HIS A 37 -7.01 8.90 5.12
CA HIS A 37 -7.48 9.27 6.45
C HIS A 37 -6.78 8.45 7.54
N LEU A 38 -6.65 7.14 7.32
CA LEU A 38 -5.97 6.25 8.23
C LEU A 38 -4.49 6.64 8.40
N ASP A 39 -3.79 6.97 7.32
CA ASP A 39 -2.39 7.41 7.39
C ASP A 39 -2.24 8.75 8.12
N ARG A 40 -3.20 9.68 7.99
CA ARG A 40 -3.19 10.93 8.78
C ARG A 40 -3.31 10.66 10.28
N LEU A 41 -4.23 9.79 10.68
CA LEU A 41 -4.39 9.41 12.10
C LEU A 41 -3.11 8.78 12.67
N LEU A 42 -2.43 7.95 11.88
CA LEU A 42 -1.17 7.34 12.30
C LEU A 42 0.01 8.32 12.37
N LYS A 43 -0.02 9.43 11.61
CA LYS A 43 1.07 10.42 11.62
C LYS A 43 1.11 11.22 12.91
N GLU A 44 -0.06 11.51 13.47
CA GLU A 44 -0.22 12.34 14.65
C GLU A 44 0.08 11.57 15.95
N ASP A 45 0.25 10.24 15.86
CA ASP A 45 0.36 9.34 17.01
C ASP A 45 1.71 8.61 17.02
N THR A 46 2.26 8.41 18.22
CA THR A 46 3.34 7.43 18.47
C THR A 46 2.87 5.97 18.38
N ALA A 47 1.60 5.74 18.07
CA ALA A 47 0.93 4.44 18.01
C ALA A 47 1.71 3.35 17.28
N ILE A 48 2.42 3.67 16.18
CA ILE A 48 3.15 2.66 15.40
C ILE A 48 4.20 1.93 16.25
N ASP A 49 4.86 2.62 17.18
CA ASP A 49 5.84 1.99 18.08
C ASP A 49 5.21 1.02 19.07
N MET A 50 3.95 1.28 19.43
CA MET A 50 3.19 0.49 20.39
C MET A 50 2.33 -0.61 19.74
N MET A 51 2.30 -0.68 18.41
CA MET A 51 1.52 -1.70 17.70
C MET A 51 2.08 -3.09 17.97
N THR A 52 1.18 -4.04 18.22
CA THR A 52 1.49 -5.47 18.21
C THR A 52 1.77 -5.95 16.79
N GLU A 53 2.45 -7.09 16.65
CA GLU A 53 2.67 -7.76 15.36
C GLU A 53 1.36 -7.96 14.57
N GLN A 54 0.28 -8.38 15.24
CA GLN A 54 -1.02 -8.53 14.60
C GLN A 54 -1.53 -7.21 14.01
N GLN A 55 -1.44 -6.12 14.75
CA GLN A 55 -1.87 -4.80 14.27
C GLN A 55 -1.03 -4.36 13.08
N LEU A 56 0.28 -4.64 13.08
CA LEU A 56 1.15 -4.35 11.94
C LEU A 56 0.75 -5.16 10.71
N HIS A 57 0.45 -6.46 10.85
CA HIS A 57 -0.07 -7.27 9.76
C HIS A 57 -1.37 -6.71 9.18
N GLU A 58 -2.28 -6.24 10.04
CA GLU A 58 -3.53 -5.59 9.61
C GLU A 58 -3.25 -4.30 8.81
N GLN A 59 -2.30 -3.47 9.26
CA GLN A 59 -1.90 -2.24 8.56
C GLN A 59 -1.35 -2.54 7.16
N PHE A 60 -0.47 -3.53 7.03
CA PHE A 60 0.07 -3.93 5.74
C PHE A 60 -0.99 -4.56 4.85
N TYR A 61 -1.83 -5.43 5.41
CA TYR A 61 -2.93 -6.08 4.69
C TYR A 61 -3.93 -5.06 4.11
N LEU A 62 -4.30 -4.04 4.88
CA LEU A 62 -5.15 -2.95 4.40
C LEU A 62 -4.50 -2.25 3.20
N ARG A 63 -3.21 -1.97 3.28
CA ARG A 63 -2.48 -1.29 2.19
C ARG A 63 -2.09 -2.22 1.05
N ARG A 64 -2.34 -3.53 1.14
CA ARG A 64 -1.88 -4.56 0.18
C ARG A 64 -0.35 -4.65 0.06
N LEU A 65 0.36 -4.27 1.12
CA LEU A 65 1.82 -4.35 1.18
C LEU A 65 2.26 -5.77 1.55
N GLN A 66 3.43 -6.15 1.07
CA GLN A 66 4.04 -7.45 1.39
C GLN A 66 4.77 -7.35 2.72
N TYR A 67 4.49 -8.29 3.62
CA TYR A 67 5.14 -8.35 4.94
C TYR A 67 5.74 -9.72 5.27
N ASP A 68 5.63 -10.69 4.35
CA ASP A 68 6.19 -12.03 4.53
C ASP A 68 7.71 -11.97 4.73
N GLY A 69 8.17 -12.51 5.86
CA GLY A 69 9.59 -12.54 6.24
C GLY A 69 10.14 -11.23 6.81
N LEU A 70 9.30 -10.22 7.08
CA LEU A 70 9.72 -9.01 7.77
C LEU A 70 9.66 -9.18 9.29
N SER A 71 10.63 -8.62 10.01
CA SER A 71 10.55 -8.49 11.47
C SER A 71 9.59 -7.37 11.87
N GLU A 72 9.14 -7.39 13.13
CA GLU A 72 8.28 -6.34 13.70
C GLU A 72 8.89 -4.94 13.55
N GLU A 73 10.18 -4.80 13.88
CA GLU A 73 10.91 -3.53 13.79
C GLU A 73 10.97 -3.04 12.34
N LYS A 74 11.14 -3.97 11.39
CA LYS A 74 11.17 -3.63 9.98
C LYS A 74 9.80 -3.18 9.49
N MET A 75 8.73 -3.85 9.92
CA MET A 75 7.35 -3.45 9.63
C MET A 75 7.04 -2.05 10.18
N LYS A 76 7.39 -1.78 11.44
CA LYS A 76 7.24 -0.45 12.06
C LYS A 76 8.00 0.63 11.30
N CYS A 77 9.26 0.37 10.95
CA CYS A 77 10.09 1.31 10.19
C CYS A 77 9.48 1.64 8.82
N LEU A 78 9.03 0.61 8.08
CA LEU A 78 8.38 0.80 6.78
C LEU A 78 7.07 1.57 6.90
N LEU A 79 6.24 1.24 7.90
CA LEU A 79 4.97 1.94 8.12
C LEU A 79 5.18 3.40 8.52
N LYS A 80 6.20 3.70 9.33
CA LYS A 80 6.59 5.09 9.65
C LYS A 80 7.01 5.86 8.40
N ASN A 81 7.88 5.28 7.57
CA ASN A 81 8.31 5.90 6.32
C ASN A 81 7.12 6.11 5.38
N TRP A 82 6.24 5.12 5.27
CA TRP A 82 5.01 5.21 4.49
C TRP A 82 4.15 6.40 4.92
N VAL A 83 3.82 6.47 6.21
CA VAL A 83 2.96 7.52 6.77
C VAL A 83 3.63 8.88 6.64
N GLN A 84 4.94 8.98 6.86
CA GLN A 84 5.69 10.23 6.70
C GLN A 84 5.60 10.78 5.27
N HIS A 85 5.72 9.91 4.26
CA HIS A 85 5.73 10.33 2.86
C HIS A 85 4.34 10.44 2.23
N LEU A 86 3.43 9.49 2.50
CA LEU A 86 2.12 9.49 1.86
C LEU A 86 1.11 10.48 2.45
N THR A 87 1.42 11.08 3.59
CA THR A 87 0.59 12.16 4.17
C THR A 87 0.94 13.55 3.63
N ASP A 88 1.82 13.66 2.64
CA ASP A 88 2.08 14.93 1.95
C ASP A 88 0.78 15.47 1.33
N PRO A 89 0.33 16.70 1.69
CA PRO A 89 -0.87 17.30 1.14
C PRO A 89 -0.88 17.44 -0.38
N CYS A 90 0.29 17.46 -1.02
CA CYS A 90 0.47 17.59 -2.46
C CYS A 90 0.35 16.26 -3.21
N LEU A 91 0.29 15.12 -2.51
CA LEU A 91 0.14 13.81 -3.16
C LEU A 91 -1.29 13.59 -3.65
N GLU A 92 -1.42 13.10 -4.88
CA GLU A 92 -2.71 12.64 -5.38
C GLU A 92 -3.20 11.43 -4.56
N THR A 93 -4.46 11.47 -4.12
CA THR A 93 -5.11 10.34 -3.43
C THR A 93 -5.03 9.04 -4.26
N SER A 94 -4.98 9.14 -5.60
CA SER A 94 -4.84 7.98 -6.48
C SER A 94 -3.58 7.14 -6.23
N LEU A 95 -2.51 7.74 -5.70
CA LEU A 95 -1.23 7.07 -5.46
C LEU A 95 -1.34 5.96 -4.41
N PHE A 96 -2.19 6.11 -3.40
CA PHE A 96 -2.43 5.09 -2.37
C PHE A 96 -2.87 3.74 -2.95
N LEU A 97 -3.47 3.75 -4.16
CA LEU A 97 -3.86 2.53 -4.84
C LEU A 97 -2.74 1.89 -5.67
N HIS A 98 -1.72 2.66 -6.04
CA HIS A 98 -0.65 2.24 -6.94
C HIS A 98 0.63 1.83 -6.22
N VAL A 99 0.91 2.39 -5.06
CA VAL A 99 2.15 2.10 -4.31
C VAL A 99 2.39 0.58 -4.08
N PRO A 100 1.38 -0.25 -3.76
CA PRO A 100 1.61 -1.69 -3.59
C PRO A 100 2.08 -2.40 -4.87
N ILE A 101 1.70 -1.87 -6.03
CA ILE A 101 2.13 -2.37 -7.34
C ILE A 101 3.61 -2.06 -7.54
N PHE A 102 4.05 -0.84 -7.22
CA PHE A 102 5.45 -0.44 -7.34
C PHE A 102 6.34 -1.22 -6.38
N GLU A 103 5.91 -1.44 -5.13
CA GLU A 103 6.67 -2.25 -4.17
C GLU A 103 6.85 -3.68 -4.68
N THR A 104 5.78 -4.30 -5.18
CA THR A 104 5.84 -5.65 -5.75
C THR A 104 6.78 -5.70 -6.96
N ALA A 105 6.69 -4.74 -7.88
CA ALA A 105 7.55 -4.67 -9.06
C ALA A 105 9.03 -4.47 -8.70
N LEU A 106 9.33 -3.61 -7.71
CA LEU A 106 10.70 -3.40 -7.22
C LEU A 106 11.28 -4.67 -6.59
N LYS A 107 10.46 -5.41 -5.82
CA LYS A 107 10.88 -6.67 -5.22
C LYS A 107 11.18 -7.72 -6.30
N SER A 108 10.29 -7.89 -7.27
CA SER A 108 10.51 -8.81 -8.40
C SER A 108 11.78 -8.46 -9.18
N ALA A 109 11.98 -7.17 -9.49
CA ALA A 109 13.20 -6.73 -10.17
C ALA A 109 14.48 -6.99 -9.35
N ALA A 110 14.42 -6.82 -8.02
CA ALA A 110 15.55 -7.11 -7.14
C ALA A 110 15.86 -8.62 -7.05
N GLU A 111 14.86 -9.49 -7.20
CA GLU A 111 15.04 -10.94 -7.26
C GLU A 111 15.68 -11.38 -8.59
N ASP A 112 15.26 -10.80 -9.70
CA ASP A 112 15.84 -11.06 -11.04
C ASP A 112 17.31 -10.62 -11.15
N LEU A 113 17.71 -9.62 -10.35
CA LEU A 113 19.08 -9.11 -10.30
C LEU A 113 20.01 -9.92 -9.37
N LYS A 114 19.51 -10.92 -8.63
CA LYS A 114 20.39 -11.80 -7.84
C LYS A 114 21.29 -12.57 -8.81
N PRO A 115 22.63 -12.46 -8.69
CA PRO A 115 23.53 -13.11 -9.63
C PRO A 115 23.29 -14.62 -9.59
N ILE A 116 23.14 -15.21 -10.78
CA ILE A 116 23.13 -16.66 -10.97
C ILE A 116 24.44 -17.17 -10.40
N GLN A 117 24.40 -17.72 -9.17
CA GLN A 117 25.53 -18.44 -8.61
C GLN A 117 25.69 -19.69 -9.49
N LYS A 118 26.63 -19.62 -10.43
CA LYS A 118 27.09 -20.77 -11.19
C LYS A 118 27.74 -21.73 -10.20
N SER A 119 27.06 -22.84 -9.93
CA SER A 119 27.61 -24.04 -9.31
C SER A 119 28.68 -24.65 -10.20
#